data_AF-A0A4Z0Q771-F1
#
_entry.id   AF-A0A4Z0Q771-F1
#
_cell.length_a   1.000
_cell.length_b   1.000
_cell.length_c   1.000
_cell.angle_alpha   90.00
_cell.angle_beta   90.00
_cell.angle_gamma   90.00
#
_symmetry.space_group_name_H-M   'P 1'
#
loop_
_entity.id
_entity.type
_entity.pdbx_description
1 polymer ?
#
loop_
_entity_poly.entity_id
_entity_poly.type
_entity_poly.pdbx_seq_one_letter_code
_entity_poly.pdbx_strand_id
1 'polypeptide(L)'
;MSSTLAATLLGQFLPLILLLIVAWKGTLRRSPRYLLPVLLAGAGLVIGLLFRLQHWEGAVGILLGSATVLLGCYGALFARKPTKTRLDWLKLALVAALGSWGIALAFAGPNVVRGFSSLLTVALWAVVLDFGYVTFLRRPTNPPAAAGSAAPR
;
A
#
# COMPACT_ATOMS: atom_id res chain seq x y z
N MET A 1 -9.92 18.01 -23.19
CA MET A 1 -8.72 17.69 -22.39
C MET A 1 -9.01 17.38 -20.91
N SER A 2 -10.26 17.47 -20.44
CA SER A 2 -10.62 17.25 -19.02
C SER A 2 -10.89 15.80 -18.63
N SER A 3 -11.35 14.94 -19.55
CA SER A 3 -11.73 13.55 -19.24
C SER A 3 -10.55 12.62 -18.94
N THR A 4 -9.42 12.79 -19.61
CA THR A 4 -8.20 11.98 -19.40
C THR A 4 -7.51 12.28 -18.07
N LEU A 5 -7.48 13.55 -17.65
CA LEU A 5 -6.94 13.94 -16.35
C LEU A 5 -7.77 13.38 -15.19
N ALA A 6 -9.10 13.45 -15.28
CA ALA A 6 -9.99 12.90 -14.26
C ALA A 6 -9.82 11.37 -14.12
N ALA A 7 -9.73 10.64 -15.23
CA ALA A 7 -9.49 9.19 -15.21
C ALA A 7 -8.13 8.83 -14.60
N THR A 8 -7.09 9.64 -14.86
CA THR A 8 -5.75 9.44 -14.32
C THR A 8 -5.72 9.69 -12.80
N LEU A 9 -6.41 10.73 -12.33
CA LEU A 9 -6.54 11.03 -10.91
C LEU A 9 -7.34 9.95 -10.18
N LEU A 10 -8.47 9.52 -10.72
CA LEU A 10 -9.26 8.40 -10.17
C LEU A 10 -8.44 7.11 -10.07
N GLY A 11 -7.62 6.82 -11.10
CA GLY A 11 -6.69 5.70 -11.09
C GLY A 11 -5.65 5.75 -9.96
N GLN A 12 -5.30 6.95 -9.47
CA GLN A 12 -4.35 7.13 -8.37
C GLN A 12 -4.97 6.98 -6.97
N PHE A 13 -6.28 7.21 -6.82
CA PHE A 13 -6.97 6.95 -5.55
C PHE A 13 -7.18 5.47 -5.29
N LEU A 14 -7.27 4.66 -6.34
CA LEU A 14 -7.47 3.21 -6.24
C LEU A 14 -6.36 2.50 -5.45
N PRO A 15 -5.04 2.75 -5.68
CA PRO A 15 -3.98 2.20 -4.86
C PRO A 15 -4.04 2.62 -3.38
N LEU A 16 -4.45 3.86 -3.10
CA LEU A 16 -4.58 4.35 -1.73
C LEU A 16 -5.74 3.66 -0.99
N ILE A 17 -6.90 3.54 -1.65
CA ILE A 17 -8.07 2.83 -1.10
C ILE A 17 -7.72 1.36 -0.87
N LEU A 18 -7.06 0.71 -1.84
CA LEU A 18 -6.67 -0.69 -1.69
C LEU A 18 -5.64 -0.87 -0.57
N LEU A 19 -4.66 0.02 -0.45
CA LEU A 19 -3.71 0.03 0.66
C LEU A 19 -4.45 0.14 1.99
N LEU A 20 -5.50 0.96 2.07
CA LEU A 20 -6.36 1.10 3.24
C LEU A 20 -7.09 -0.21 3.56
N ILE A 21 -7.69 -0.87 2.56
CA ILE A 21 -8.38 -2.16 2.72
C ILE A 21 -7.41 -3.26 3.17
N VAL A 22 -6.24 -3.33 2.54
CA VAL A 22 -5.18 -4.31 2.84
C VAL A 22 -4.56 -4.07 4.22
N ALA A 23 -4.44 -2.81 4.64
CA ALA A 23 -4.03 -2.45 5.99
C ALA A 23 -5.11 -2.83 7.02
N TRP A 24 -6.38 -2.56 6.71
CA TRP A 24 -7.54 -2.84 7.57
C TRP A 24 -7.74 -4.35 7.81
N LYS A 25 -7.63 -5.16 6.76
CA LYS A 25 -7.76 -6.62 6.81
C LYS A 25 -6.48 -7.32 7.28
N GLY A 26 -5.37 -6.60 7.40
CA GLY A 26 -4.07 -7.15 7.77
C GLY A 26 -3.79 -7.19 9.27
N THR A 27 -2.62 -7.75 9.60
CA THR A 27 -2.03 -7.76 10.95
C THR A 27 -1.78 -6.37 11.54
N LEU A 28 -1.82 -5.31 10.73
CA LEU A 28 -1.64 -3.91 11.15
C LEU A 28 -2.70 -3.45 12.16
N ARG A 29 -3.91 -4.03 12.13
CA ARG A 29 -4.97 -3.72 13.10
C ARG A 29 -4.57 -4.04 14.55
N ARG A 30 -3.64 -4.97 14.77
CA ARG A 30 -3.21 -5.38 16.12
C ARG A 30 -2.25 -4.39 16.79
N SER A 31 -1.65 -3.47 16.04
CA SER A 31 -0.64 -2.53 16.55
C SER A 31 -0.99 -1.08 16.19
N PRO A 32 -1.94 -0.44 16.91
CA PRO A 32 -2.45 0.90 16.58
C PRO A 32 -1.36 1.97 16.54
N ARG A 33 -0.29 1.82 17.34
CA ARG A 33 0.85 2.75 17.40
C ARG A 33 1.56 2.94 16.05
N TYR A 34 1.55 1.93 15.18
CA TYR A 34 2.18 2.03 13.85
C TYR A 34 1.16 2.21 12.73
N LEU A 35 -0.07 1.76 12.94
CA LEU A 35 -1.14 1.96 11.99
C LEU A 35 -1.46 3.46 11.83
N LEU A 36 -1.56 4.19 12.96
CA LEU A 36 -1.90 5.60 12.95
C LEU A 36 -0.93 6.47 12.11
N PRO A 37 0.41 6.43 12.31
CA PRO A 37 1.32 7.24 11.50
C PRO A 37 1.30 6.86 10.02
N VAL A 38 1.12 5.57 9.69
CA VAL A 38 1.00 5.11 8.29
C VAL A 38 -0.28 5.65 7.64
N LEU A 39 -1.41 5.63 8.36
CA LEU A 39 -2.67 6.18 7.87
C LEU A 39 -2.60 7.71 7.72
N LEU A 40 -2.02 8.41 8.70
CA LEU A 40 -1.83 9.85 8.65
C LEU A 40 -0.91 10.25 7.49
N ALA A 41 0.16 9.49 7.25
CA ALA A 41 1.04 9.70 6.11
C ALA A 41 0.32 9.43 4.78
N GLY A 42 -0.50 8.39 4.70
CA GLY A 42 -1.34 8.13 3.52
C GLY A 42 -2.33 9.27 3.26
N ALA A 43 -3.02 9.76 4.29
CA ALA A 43 -3.93 10.90 4.20
C ALA A 43 -3.19 12.19 3.81
N GLY A 44 -2.01 12.41 4.39
CA GLY A 44 -1.14 13.53 4.07
C GLY A 44 -0.68 13.53 2.61
N LEU A 45 -0.37 12.36 2.02
CA LEU A 45 -0.08 12.27 0.58
C LEU A 45 -1.28 12.68 -0.28
N VAL A 46 -2.50 12.29 0.10
CA VAL A 46 -3.73 12.70 -0.60
C VAL A 46 -3.95 14.20 -0.50
N ILE A 47 -3.86 14.76 0.71
CA ILE A 47 -4.04 16.20 0.94
C ILE A 47 -2.96 16.98 0.19
N GLY A 48 -1.70 16.55 0.27
CA GLY A 48 -0.58 17.16 -0.44
C GLY A 48 -0.77 17.13 -1.96
N LEU A 49 -1.29 16.03 -2.51
CA LEU A 49 -1.62 15.94 -3.93
C LEU A 49 -2.72 16.94 -4.32
N LEU A 50 -3.81 17.02 -3.55
CA LEU A 50 -4.90 17.96 -3.79
C LEU A 50 -4.40 19.42 -3.76
N PHE A 51 -3.59 19.76 -2.76
CA PHE A 51 -2.99 21.08 -2.65
C PHE A 51 -1.98 21.37 -3.77
N ARG A 52 -1.26 20.36 -4.24
CA ARG A 52 -0.36 20.50 -5.39
C ARG A 52 -1.16 20.82 -6.66
N LEU A 53 -2.32 20.19 -6.87
CA LEU A 53 -3.23 20.51 -7.97
C LEU A 53 -3.80 21.93 -7.86
N GLN A 54 -4.03 22.41 -6.63
CA GLN A 54 -4.46 23.78 -6.35
C GLN A 54 -3.31 24.81 -6.38
N HIS A 55 -2.08 24.40 -6.70
CA HIS A 55 -0.88 25.25 -6.72
C HIS A 55 -0.57 25.93 -5.38
N TRP A 56 -0.94 25.31 -4.25
CA TRP A 56 -0.64 25.84 -2.92
C TRP A 56 0.84 25.66 -2.55
N GLU A 57 1.47 26.69 -1.98
CA GLU A 57 2.93 26.73 -1.73
C GLU A 57 3.40 25.64 -0.75
N GLY A 58 2.59 25.32 0.27
CA GLY A 58 2.93 24.30 1.27
C GLY A 58 2.74 22.85 0.80
N ALA A 59 2.22 22.62 -0.41
CA ALA A 59 1.91 21.27 -0.90
C ALA A 59 3.14 20.37 -0.98
N VAL A 60 4.29 20.94 -1.36
CA VAL A 60 5.57 20.23 -1.48
C VAL A 60 6.02 19.70 -0.13
N GLY A 61 5.94 20.52 0.92
CA GLY A 61 6.31 20.12 2.27
C GLY A 61 5.43 18.99 2.80
N ILE A 62 4.12 19.06 2.55
CA ILE A 62 3.18 18.01 2.95
C ILE A 62 3.48 16.70 2.20
N LEU A 63 3.70 16.74 0.88
CA LEU A 63 4.03 15.55 0.10
C LEU A 63 5.31 14.86 0.59
N LEU A 64 6.36 15.64 0.85
CA LEU A 64 7.65 15.11 1.31
C LEU A 64 7.59 14.59 2.73
N GLY A 65 6.98 15.35 3.65
CA GLY A 65 6.81 14.92 5.03
C GLY A 65 6.01 13.61 5.08
N SER A 66 4.90 13.56 4.36
CA SER A 66 4.04 12.37 4.29
C SER A 66 4.75 11.18 3.64
N ALA A 67 5.44 11.36 2.52
CA ALA A 67 6.20 10.29 1.88
C ALA A 67 7.30 9.74 2.78
N THR A 68 8.06 10.63 3.45
CA THR A 68 9.16 10.25 4.33
C THR A 68 8.67 9.51 5.56
N VAL A 69 7.60 10.00 6.20
CA VAL A 69 6.96 9.32 7.33
C VAL A 69 6.42 7.97 6.90
N LEU A 70 5.78 7.88 5.73
CA LEU A 70 5.25 6.62 5.21
C LEU A 70 6.36 5.58 5.03
N LEU A 71 7.44 5.94 4.34
CA LEU A 71 8.58 5.05 4.08
C LEU A 71 9.29 4.66 5.38
N GLY A 72 9.55 5.63 6.26
CA GLY A 72 10.24 5.41 7.52
C GLY A 72 9.44 4.55 8.50
N CYS A 73 8.18 4.91 8.76
CA CYS A 73 7.34 4.18 9.70
C CYS A 73 7.01 2.77 9.21
N TYR A 74 6.66 2.61 7.93
CA TYR A 74 6.35 1.29 7.39
C TYR A 74 7.61 0.42 7.26
N GLY A 75 8.74 0.99 6.82
CA GLY A 75 10.02 0.30 6.76
C GLY A 75 10.49 -0.19 8.14
N ALA A 76 10.37 0.66 9.16
CA ALA A 76 10.67 0.28 10.54
C ALA A 76 9.73 -0.83 11.06
N LEU A 77 8.44 -0.77 10.73
CA LEU A 77 7.49 -1.83 11.07
C LEU A 77 7.85 -3.15 10.37
N PHE A 78 8.21 -3.10 9.09
CA PHE A 78 8.61 -4.26 8.33
C PHE A 78 9.91 -4.90 8.88
N ALA A 79 10.90 -4.09 9.25
CA ALA A 79 12.15 -4.56 9.83
C ALA A 79 11.93 -5.32 11.15
N ARG A 80 10.98 -4.89 11.97
CA ARG A 80 10.65 -5.50 13.27
C ARG A 80 9.89 -6.83 13.16
N LYS A 81 9.38 -7.21 12.00
CA LYS A 81 8.66 -8.48 11.84
C LYS A 81 9.64 -9.66 11.89
N PRO A 82 9.46 -10.62 12.83
CA PRO A 82 10.36 -11.77 12.95
C PRO A 82 10.21 -12.73 11.77
N THR A 83 8.98 -12.95 11.31
CA THR A 83 8.67 -13.73 10.12
C THR A 83 8.11 -12.82 9.03
N LYS A 84 8.72 -12.88 7.84
CA LYS A 84 8.34 -12.06 6.68
C LYS A 84 7.66 -12.95 5.66
N THR A 85 6.39 -12.69 5.39
CA THR A 85 5.65 -13.42 4.36
C THR A 85 5.85 -12.77 2.99
N ARG A 86 5.58 -13.50 1.89
CA ARG A 86 5.60 -12.95 0.53
C ARG A 86 4.72 -11.68 0.42
N LEU A 87 3.53 -11.72 1.01
CA LEU A 87 2.61 -10.60 1.03
C LEU A 87 3.20 -9.36 1.74
N ASP A 88 4.02 -9.55 2.78
CA ASP A 88 4.67 -8.41 3.46
C ASP A 88 5.68 -7.70 2.55
N TRP A 89 6.44 -8.45 1.74
CA TRP A 89 7.36 -7.88 0.74
C TRP A 89 6.61 -7.10 -0.35
N LEU A 90 5.49 -7.63 -0.83
CA LEU A 90 4.65 -6.94 -1.82
C LEU A 90 4.06 -5.65 -1.25
N LYS A 91 3.61 -5.65 0.01
CA LYS A 91 3.15 -4.43 0.68
C LYS A 91 4.28 -3.41 0.86
N LEU A 92 5.49 -3.87 1.19
CA LEU A 92 6.66 -3.00 1.28
C LEU A 92 6.99 -2.37 -0.08
N ALA A 93 6.98 -3.16 -1.15
CA ALA A 93 7.20 -2.65 -2.50
C ALA A 93 6.14 -1.63 -2.92
N LEU A 94 4.87 -1.88 -2.58
CA LEU A 94 3.78 -0.93 -2.81
C LEU A 94 3.99 0.38 -2.04
N VAL A 95 4.33 0.30 -0.75
CA VAL A 95 4.60 1.47 0.09
C VAL A 95 5.84 2.23 -0.41
N ALA A 96 6.89 1.52 -0.82
CA ALA A 96 8.09 2.10 -1.41
C ALA A 96 7.74 2.87 -2.69
N ALA A 97 7.02 2.24 -3.62
CA ALA A 97 6.58 2.87 -4.85
C ALA A 97 5.70 4.11 -4.59
N LEU A 98 4.77 4.02 -3.62
CA LEU A 98 3.88 5.13 -3.25
C LEU A 98 4.66 6.30 -2.63
N GLY A 99 5.59 6.02 -1.72
CA GLY A 99 6.44 7.04 -1.11
C GLY A 99 7.37 7.70 -2.13
N SER A 100 8.04 6.92 -2.98
CA SER A 100 8.88 7.44 -4.06
C SER A 100 8.08 8.27 -5.07
N TRP A 101 6.84 7.87 -5.37
CA TRP A 101 5.94 8.65 -6.21
C TRP A 101 5.57 10.01 -5.59
N GLY A 102 5.27 10.04 -4.29
CA GLY A 102 5.03 11.29 -3.55
C GLY A 102 6.25 12.24 -3.58
N ILE A 103 7.46 11.69 -3.42
CA ILE A 103 8.71 12.46 -3.55
C ILE A 103 8.91 12.96 -4.99
N ALA A 104 8.62 12.12 -5.98
CA ALA A 104 8.71 12.51 -7.39
C ALA A 104 7.76 13.65 -7.74
N LEU A 105 6.54 13.67 -7.19
CA LEU A 105 5.61 14.79 -7.37
C LEU A 105 6.10 16.11 -6.77
N ALA A 106 6.87 16.03 -5.69
CA ALA A 106 7.43 17.19 -5.02
C ALA A 106 8.55 17.85 -5.83
N PHE A 107 9.46 17.06 -6.43
CA PHE A 107 10.71 17.58 -7.00
C PHE A 107 10.96 17.25 -8.47
N ALA A 108 10.29 16.24 -9.03
CA ALA A 108 10.71 15.65 -10.30
C ALA A 108 9.85 16.10 -11.49
N GLY A 109 10.44 16.02 -12.68
CA GLY A 109 9.74 16.31 -13.93
C GLY A 109 8.70 15.24 -14.31
N PRO A 110 7.83 15.54 -15.29
CA PRO A 110 6.72 14.66 -15.69
C PRO A 110 7.12 13.23 -16.05
N ASN A 111 8.31 13.04 -16.63
CA ASN A 111 8.83 11.73 -17.01
C ASN A 111 9.12 10.83 -15.80
N VAL A 112 9.68 11.42 -14.74
CA VAL A 112 10.00 10.69 -13.50
C VAL A 112 8.72 10.29 -12.78
N VAL A 113 7.76 11.21 -12.68
CA VAL A 113 6.43 10.94 -12.11
C VAL A 113 5.73 9.82 -12.88
N ARG A 114 5.82 9.81 -14.22
CA ARG A 114 5.26 8.74 -15.06
C ARG A 114 5.91 7.38 -14.76
N GLY A 115 7.24 7.33 -14.63
CA GLY A 115 7.96 6.11 -14.27
C GLY A 115 7.51 5.53 -12.94
N PHE A 116 7.44 6.36 -11.89
CA PHE A 116 6.95 5.92 -10.58
C PHE A 116 5.46 5.55 -10.57
N SER A 117 4.64 6.20 -11.42
CA SER A 117 3.22 5.83 -11.57
C SER A 117 3.07 4.42 -12.15
N SER A 118 3.89 4.06 -13.13
CA SER A 118 3.93 2.70 -13.67
C SER A 118 4.37 1.68 -12.61
N LEU A 119 5.43 2.00 -11.85
CA LEU A 119 5.89 1.15 -10.75
C LEU A 119 4.81 0.94 -9.68
N LEU A 120 4.12 2.01 -9.29
CA LEU A 120 3.01 1.96 -8.34
C LEU A 120 1.88 1.06 -8.86
N THR A 121 1.55 1.17 -10.14
CA THR A 121 0.51 0.35 -10.79
C THR A 121 0.88 -1.13 -10.80
N VAL A 122 2.14 -1.46 -11.14
CA VAL A 122 2.63 -2.85 -11.13
C VAL A 122 2.62 -3.41 -9.71
N ALA A 123 3.13 -2.66 -8.73
CA ALA A 123 3.14 -3.08 -7.33
C ALA A 123 1.72 -3.29 -6.79
N LEU A 124 0.78 -2.41 -7.18
CA LEU A 124 -0.63 -2.52 -6.84
C LEU A 124 -1.21 -3.83 -7.35
N TRP A 125 -1.08 -4.11 -8.64
CA TRP A 125 -1.61 -5.34 -9.24
C TRP A 125 -0.96 -6.59 -8.65
N ALA A 126 0.34 -6.56 -8.36
CA ALA A 126 1.01 -7.68 -7.69
C ALA A 126 0.40 -7.97 -6.30
N VAL A 127 0.10 -6.93 -5.51
CA VAL A 127 -0.58 -7.09 -4.20
C VAL A 127 -2.00 -7.61 -4.38
N VAL A 128 -2.78 -7.06 -5.32
CA VAL A 128 -4.16 -7.49 -5.59
C VAL A 128 -4.20 -8.96 -5.99
N LEU A 129 -3.35 -9.37 -6.92
CA LEU A 129 -3.31 -10.74 -7.44
C LEU A 129 -2.86 -11.73 -6.36
N ASP A 130 -1.82 -11.42 -5.58
CA ASP A 130 -1.37 -12.29 -4.48
C ASP A 130 -2.43 -12.39 -3.38
N PHE A 131 -3.03 -11.27 -2.99
CA PHE A 131 -4.11 -11.25 -2.01
C PHE A 131 -5.35 -12.01 -2.49
N GLY A 132 -5.77 -11.79 -3.74
CA GLY A 132 -6.91 -12.47 -4.34
C GLY A 132 -6.68 -13.97 -4.47
N TYR A 133 -5.48 -14.36 -4.90
CA TYR A 133 -5.08 -15.76 -4.98
C TYR A 133 -5.11 -16.46 -3.62
N VAL A 134 -4.49 -15.86 -2.60
CA VAL A 134 -4.45 -16.44 -1.25
C VAL A 134 -5.83 -16.47 -0.60
N THR A 135 -6.65 -15.44 -0.80
CA THR A 135 -7.94 -15.31 -0.11
C THR A 135 -9.04 -16.14 -0.75
N PHE A 136 -9.10 -16.20 -2.09
CA PHE A 136 -10.23 -16.79 -2.80
C PHE A 136 -9.90 -18.13 -3.49
N LEU A 137 -8.69 -18.27 -4.05
CA LEU A 137 -8.32 -19.46 -4.83
C LEU A 137 -7.67 -20.55 -3.96
N ARG A 138 -6.78 -20.16 -3.05
CA ARG A 138 -6.10 -21.10 -2.15
C ARG A 138 -6.98 -21.40 -0.94
N ARG A 139 -8.05 -22.20 -1.13
CA ARG A 139 -8.76 -22.81 0.01
C ARG A 139 -7.76 -23.72 0.75
N PRO A 140 -7.67 -23.67 2.09
CA PRO A 140 -6.94 -24.67 2.83
C PRO A 140 -7.60 -26.03 2.55
N THR A 141 -6.90 -26.91 1.86
CA THR A 141 -7.19 -28.34 1.91
C THR A 141 -6.98 -28.76 3.35
N ASN A 142 -8.04 -28.73 4.16
CA ASN A 142 -8.06 -29.47 5.40
C ASN A 142 -7.74 -30.93 5.01
N PRO A 143 -6.70 -31.56 5.57
CA PRO A 143 -6.58 -33.00 5.43
C PRO A 143 -7.90 -33.61 5.89
N PRO A 144 -8.46 -34.59 5.17
CA PRO A 144 -9.70 -35.25 5.60
C PRO A 144 -9.48 -35.67 7.04
N ALA A 145 -10.33 -35.16 7.94
CA ALA A 145 -10.33 -35.52 9.35
C ALA A 145 -10.20 -37.04 9.39
N ALA A 146 -9.11 -37.54 9.99
CA ALA A 146 -8.82 -38.96 10.06
C ALA A 146 -10.09 -39.66 10.53
N ALA A 147 -10.78 -40.30 9.59
CA ALA A 147 -11.95 -41.08 9.87
C ALA A 147 -11.47 -42.22 10.76
N GLY A 148 -12.03 -42.25 11.97
CA GLY A 148 -11.79 -43.21 13.04
C GLY A 148 -10.90 -44.41 12.71
N SER A 149 -9.78 -44.51 13.41
CA SER A 149 -9.37 -45.81 13.95
C SER A 149 -9.68 -45.78 15.44
N ALA A 150 -10.90 -46.25 15.73
CA ALA A 150 -11.40 -46.58 17.05
C ALA A 150 -10.38 -47.42 17.83
N ALA A 151 -10.26 -47.12 19.11
CA ALA A 151 -9.66 -48.02 20.07
C ALA A 151 -10.54 -49.28 20.23
N PRO A 152 -9.93 -50.47 20.27
CA PRO A 152 -10.46 -51.58 21.06
C PRO A 152 -9.61 -51.76 22.32
N ARG A 153 -10.26 -51.45 23.44
CA ARG A 153 -10.10 -51.89 24.85
C ARG A 153 -8.73 -52.37 25.33
#